data_AF-A0A6N6RMY4-F1
#
_entry.id   AF-A0A6N6RMY4-F1
#
_cell.length_a   1.000
_cell.length_b   1.000
_cell.length_c   1.000
_cell.angle_alpha   90.00
_cell.angle_beta   90.00
_cell.angle_gamma   90.00
#
_symmetry.space_group_name_H-M   'P 1'
#
loop_
_entity.id
_entity.type
_entity.pdbx_description
1 polymer ?
#
loop_
_entity_poly.entity_id
_entity_poly.type
_entity_poly.pdbx_seq_one_letter_code
_entity_poly.pdbx_strand_id
1 'polypeptide(L)'
;TDERSKINLNAIVSGSSNKVDQQVLKELTELFRYLEVDESKSQRFIASLVNWTDVPVEGAENDQDSSGANAAFYSSLDPPYRIKDGPLDTLQEIRMIDGMDDEFYNKIKDYVTVYPRDKKINFSTASRVVLMAAIKGSSVSAVAGQGNPGEEVDDDMAGQLADAIIQARKDEPVITQKKVRELARDMDVSEISAGLVGVALGNGESEIFTVRAVGSLGEETPTKRIIEAVIKKSRRNQQDVVDFVTWKEL
;
A
#
# COMPACT_ATOMS: atom_id res chain seq x y z
N THR A 1 -4.71 2.46 14.17
CA THR A 1 -4.13 1.51 13.21
C THR A 1 -2.84 2.08 12.65
N ASP A 2 -1.84 1.24 12.43
CA ASP A 2 -0.58 1.64 11.78
C ASP A 2 -0.77 1.71 10.27
N GLU A 3 -0.56 2.87 9.63
CA GLU A 3 -0.71 2.98 8.17
C GLU A 3 0.44 2.29 7.42
N ARG A 4 1.63 2.20 8.01
CA ARG A 4 2.75 1.44 7.44
C ARG A 4 2.46 -0.07 7.40
N SER A 5 1.43 -0.57 8.07
CA SER A 5 1.07 -2.00 8.06
C SER A 5 0.39 -2.48 6.77
N LYS A 6 0.22 -1.58 5.79
CA LYS A 6 -0.59 -1.72 4.57
C LYS A 6 0.25 -1.46 3.31
N ILE A 7 -0.21 -1.90 2.14
CA ILE A 7 0.43 -1.56 0.86
C ILE A 7 0.01 -0.16 0.42
N ASN A 8 0.97 0.65 -0.01
CA ASN A 8 0.72 2.03 -0.39
C ASN A 8 0.40 2.19 -1.88
N LEU A 9 -0.82 2.63 -2.19
CA LEU A 9 -1.29 2.84 -3.56
C LEU A 9 -0.52 3.96 -4.28
N ASN A 10 -0.07 4.98 -3.55
CA ASN A 10 0.74 6.07 -4.12
C ASN A 10 2.14 5.63 -4.55
N ALA A 11 2.57 4.40 -4.20
CA ALA A 11 3.87 3.89 -4.57
C ALA A 11 3.87 3.12 -5.90
N ILE A 12 2.71 2.92 -6.53
CA ILE A 12 2.59 2.20 -7.81
C ILE A 12 3.29 2.94 -8.96
N VAL A 13 3.32 4.26 -8.91
CA VAL A 13 4.12 5.10 -9.81
C VAL A 13 5.19 5.82 -9.00
N SER A 14 6.44 5.65 -9.40
CA SER A 14 7.58 6.30 -8.76
C SER A 14 7.51 7.81 -8.97
N GLY A 15 7.32 8.57 -7.89
CA GLY A 15 7.26 10.03 -7.96
C GLY A 15 8.53 10.72 -8.46
N SER A 16 9.68 10.03 -8.51
CA SER A 16 10.94 10.59 -9.04
C SER A 16 11.15 10.34 -10.53
N SER A 17 10.67 9.21 -11.04
CA SER A 17 10.88 8.81 -12.45
C SER A 17 9.62 8.79 -13.28
N ASN A 18 8.45 8.93 -12.64
CA ASN A 18 7.13 8.73 -13.24
C ASN A 18 7.04 7.39 -13.98
N LYS A 19 7.52 6.30 -13.36
CA LYS A 19 7.46 4.95 -13.95
C LYS A 19 6.74 4.02 -13.00
N VAL A 20 6.02 3.05 -13.54
CA VAL A 20 5.39 1.97 -12.75
C VAL A 20 6.47 1.20 -11.98
N ASP A 21 6.30 1.11 -10.66
CA ASP A 21 7.10 0.25 -9.79
C ASP A 21 6.56 -1.18 -9.88
N GLN A 22 7.31 -2.05 -10.55
CA GLN A 22 6.89 -3.43 -10.84
C GLN A 22 6.77 -4.30 -9.59
N GLN A 23 7.53 -3.98 -8.55
CA GLN A 23 7.39 -4.65 -7.26
C GLN A 23 6.05 -4.27 -6.62
N VAL A 24 5.71 -2.97 -6.54
CA VAL A 24 4.41 -2.54 -5.99
C VAL A 24 3.24 -3.06 -6.81
N LEU A 25 3.38 -3.10 -8.14
CA LEU A 25 2.39 -3.70 -9.04
C LEU A 25 2.12 -5.17 -8.68
N LYS A 26 3.18 -5.97 -8.48
CA LYS A 26 3.06 -7.37 -8.08
C LYS A 26 2.46 -7.49 -6.67
N GLU A 27 2.86 -6.63 -5.73
CA GLU A 27 2.30 -6.60 -4.37
C GLU A 27 0.78 -6.36 -4.39
N LEU A 28 0.29 -5.37 -5.14
CA LEU A 28 -1.15 -5.09 -5.25
C LEU A 28 -1.91 -6.21 -5.95
N THR A 29 -1.36 -6.75 -7.04
CA THR A 29 -1.95 -7.88 -7.77
C THR A 29 -2.15 -9.09 -6.85
N GLU A 30 -1.13 -9.45 -6.08
CA GLU A 30 -1.18 -10.59 -5.16
C GLU A 30 -2.10 -10.31 -3.97
N LEU A 31 -2.08 -9.09 -3.42
CA LEU A 31 -3.00 -8.71 -2.36
C LEU A 31 -4.46 -8.87 -2.81
N PHE A 32 -4.82 -8.35 -3.99
CA PHE A 32 -6.20 -8.42 -4.48
C PHE A 32 -6.62 -9.86 -4.80
N ARG A 33 -5.69 -10.70 -5.29
CA ARG A 33 -5.92 -12.14 -5.46
C ARG A 33 -6.20 -12.83 -4.12
N TYR A 34 -5.40 -12.59 -3.09
CA TYR A 34 -5.60 -13.18 -1.77
C TYR A 34 -6.88 -12.70 -1.07
N LEU A 35 -7.37 -11.52 -1.42
CA LEU A 35 -8.63 -10.96 -0.93
C LEU A 35 -9.84 -11.36 -1.79
N GLU A 36 -9.65 -12.28 -2.74
CA GLU A 36 -10.70 -12.82 -3.62
C GLU A 36 -11.45 -11.71 -4.37
N VAL A 37 -10.71 -10.70 -4.83
CA VAL A 37 -11.23 -9.70 -5.76
C VAL A 37 -11.25 -10.33 -7.15
N ASP A 38 -12.33 -10.11 -7.89
CA ASP A 38 -12.43 -10.52 -9.29
C ASP A 38 -11.22 -10.04 -10.11
N GLU A 39 -10.61 -10.96 -10.86
CA GLU A 39 -9.37 -10.69 -11.58
C GLU A 39 -9.53 -9.59 -12.64
N SER A 40 -10.66 -9.57 -13.36
CA SER A 40 -10.90 -8.56 -14.39
C SER A 40 -11.08 -7.17 -13.79
N LYS A 41 -11.76 -7.07 -12.64
CA LYS A 41 -11.91 -5.82 -11.89
C LYS A 41 -10.58 -5.35 -11.31
N SER A 42 -9.80 -6.26 -10.72
CA SER A 42 -8.52 -5.91 -10.10
C SER A 42 -7.52 -5.43 -11.14
N GLN A 43 -7.43 -6.09 -12.30
CA GLN A 43 -6.61 -5.65 -13.42
C GLN A 43 -7.03 -4.27 -13.94
N ARG A 44 -8.34 -4.07 -14.17
CA ARG A 44 -8.87 -2.78 -14.64
C ARG A 44 -8.59 -1.65 -13.65
N PHE A 45 -8.74 -1.91 -12.35
CA PHE A 45 -8.47 -0.93 -11.31
C PHE A 45 -6.99 -0.58 -11.21
N ILE A 46 -6.10 -1.58 -11.22
CA ILE A 46 -4.65 -1.35 -11.16
C ILE A 46 -4.19 -0.51 -12.36
N ALA A 47 -4.62 -0.87 -13.57
CA ALA A 47 -4.30 -0.11 -14.78
C ALA A 47 -4.82 1.33 -14.72
N SER A 48 -6.05 1.52 -14.24
CA SER A 48 -6.64 2.84 -14.06
C SER A 48 -5.98 3.65 -12.94
N LEU A 49 -5.48 3.00 -11.89
CA LEU A 49 -4.73 3.61 -10.80
C LEU A 49 -3.36 4.11 -11.29
N VAL A 50 -2.67 3.34 -12.14
CA VAL A 50 -1.43 3.78 -12.79
C VAL A 50 -1.67 5.10 -13.54
N ASN A 51 -2.65 5.14 -14.44
CA ASN A 51 -3.00 6.34 -15.21
C ASN A 51 -3.59 7.48 -14.36
N TRP A 52 -4.08 7.19 -13.14
CA TRP A 52 -4.58 8.23 -12.24
C TRP A 52 -3.43 8.91 -11.47
N THR A 53 -2.39 8.14 -11.16
CA THR A 53 -1.28 8.55 -10.29
C THR A 53 -0.06 9.01 -11.04
N ASP A 54 0.09 8.65 -12.32
CA ASP A 54 1.13 9.21 -13.16
C ASP A 54 0.92 10.72 -13.37
N VAL A 55 2.04 11.42 -13.49
CA VAL A 55 2.05 12.86 -13.74
C VAL A 55 2.40 13.07 -15.19
N PRO A 56 1.67 13.89 -15.96
CA PRO A 56 2.05 14.24 -17.31
C PRO A 56 3.45 14.85 -17.35
N VAL A 57 4.40 14.17 -18.00
CA VAL A 57 5.77 14.65 -18.21
C VAL A 57 6.01 14.81 -19.70
N GLU A 58 6.49 15.99 -20.09
CA GLU A 58 6.85 16.27 -21.48
C GLU A 58 7.98 15.34 -21.95
N GLY A 59 7.77 14.67 -23.09
CA GLY A 59 8.74 13.73 -23.67
C GLY A 59 8.80 12.35 -23.00
N ALA A 60 7.86 12.03 -22.10
CA ALA A 60 7.72 10.71 -21.49
C ALA A 60 6.43 10.00 -21.96
N GLU A 61 6.33 8.71 -21.63
CA GLU A 61 5.07 7.97 -21.72
C GLU A 61 4.12 8.47 -20.60
N ASN A 62 2.98 9.01 -21.02
CA ASN A 62 1.84 9.37 -20.16
C ASN A 62 0.70 8.40 -20.47
N ASP A 63 -0.23 8.20 -19.54
CA ASP A 63 -1.24 7.14 -19.65
C ASP A 63 -0.56 5.77 -19.84
N GLN A 64 0.33 5.45 -18.90
CA GLN A 64 1.28 4.34 -19.02
C GLN A 64 0.65 2.96 -19.19
N ASP A 65 -0.64 2.80 -18.86
CA ASP A 65 -1.38 1.56 -19.06
C ASP A 65 -2.61 1.74 -19.95
N SER A 66 -2.48 1.31 -21.20
CA SER A 66 -3.57 1.36 -22.20
C SER A 66 -4.82 0.55 -21.82
N SER A 67 -4.72 -0.39 -20.88
CA SER A 67 -5.87 -1.17 -20.40
C SER A 67 -6.65 -0.45 -19.29
N GLY A 68 -6.13 0.66 -18.78
CA GLY A 68 -6.73 1.49 -17.74
C GLY A 68 -7.56 2.66 -18.28
N ALA A 69 -8.39 3.25 -17.43
CA ALA A 69 -9.04 4.52 -17.71
C ALA A 69 -8.05 5.69 -17.57
N ASN A 70 -8.06 6.61 -18.53
CA ASN A 70 -7.25 7.83 -18.55
C ASN A 70 -8.12 9.09 -18.58
N ALA A 71 -7.51 10.28 -18.66
CA ALA A 71 -8.22 11.56 -18.66
C ALA A 71 -9.38 11.64 -19.69
N ALA A 72 -9.20 11.05 -20.88
CA ALA A 72 -10.22 11.01 -21.93
C ALA A 72 -11.43 10.15 -21.52
N PHE A 73 -11.21 9.00 -20.87
CA PHE A 73 -12.28 8.16 -20.35
C PHE A 73 -13.16 8.94 -19.36
N TYR A 74 -12.56 9.54 -18.33
CA TYR A 74 -13.32 10.24 -17.29
C TYR A 74 -14.01 11.51 -17.80
N SER A 75 -13.43 12.18 -18.80
CA SER A 75 -14.06 13.30 -19.50
C SER A 75 -15.25 12.91 -20.37
N SER A 76 -15.38 11.62 -20.70
CA SER A 76 -16.49 11.08 -21.49
C SER A 76 -17.67 10.57 -20.65
N LEU A 77 -17.51 10.48 -19.33
CA LEU A 77 -18.56 10.07 -18.39
C LEU A 77 -19.65 11.15 -18.26
N ASP A 78 -20.80 10.75 -17.70
CA ASP A 78 -21.90 11.65 -17.35
C ASP A 78 -22.27 11.50 -15.86
N PRO A 79 -21.99 12.50 -15.00
CA PRO A 79 -21.30 13.75 -15.31
C PRO A 79 -19.79 13.55 -15.54
N PRO A 80 -19.15 14.33 -16.43
CA PRO A 80 -17.72 14.21 -16.66
C PRO A 80 -16.93 14.78 -15.48
N TYR A 81 -15.77 14.19 -15.19
CA TYR A 81 -14.83 14.73 -14.22
C TYR A 81 -13.39 14.53 -14.67
N ARG A 82 -12.48 15.29 -14.04
CA ARG A 82 -11.04 15.22 -14.33
C ARG A 82 -10.37 14.29 -13.36
N ILE A 83 -9.38 13.56 -13.87
CA ILE A 83 -8.44 12.83 -13.03
C ILE A 83 -7.47 13.79 -12.36
N LYS A 84 -6.78 13.27 -11.36
CA LYS A 84 -5.88 14.05 -10.53
C LYS A 84 -4.50 14.26 -11.17
N ASP A 85 -4.05 13.31 -11.99
CA ASP A 85 -2.70 13.29 -12.55
C ASP A 85 -1.64 13.40 -11.45
N GLY A 86 -1.78 12.57 -10.41
CA GLY A 86 -0.91 12.64 -9.25
C GLY A 86 -1.38 11.85 -8.03
N PRO A 87 -0.66 11.96 -6.90
CA PRO A 87 -0.88 11.11 -5.74
C PRO A 87 -2.24 11.34 -5.09
N LEU A 88 -2.87 10.25 -4.65
CA LEU A 88 -4.09 10.24 -3.83
C LEU A 88 -3.83 10.95 -2.49
N ASP A 89 -4.74 11.83 -2.08
CA ASP A 89 -4.66 12.54 -0.79
C ASP A 89 -5.41 11.81 0.31
N THR A 90 -6.42 11.01 -0.03
CA THR A 90 -7.25 10.20 0.86
C THR A 90 -7.58 8.87 0.22
N LEU A 91 -7.79 7.84 1.04
CA LEU A 91 -8.16 6.51 0.54
C LEU A 91 -9.51 6.49 -0.19
N GLN A 92 -10.43 7.43 0.11
CA GLN A 92 -11.75 7.45 -0.52
C GLN A 92 -11.71 7.81 -2.01
N GLU A 93 -10.65 8.50 -2.47
CA GLU A 93 -10.48 8.85 -3.88
C GLU A 93 -10.46 7.64 -4.80
N ILE A 94 -10.05 6.45 -4.31
CA ILE A 94 -10.02 5.24 -5.14
C ILE A 94 -11.40 4.83 -5.66
N ARG A 95 -12.48 5.30 -5.03
CA ARG A 95 -13.86 5.08 -5.49
C ARG A 95 -14.18 5.82 -6.79
N MET A 96 -13.37 6.80 -7.17
CA MET A 96 -13.49 7.53 -8.44
C MET A 96 -12.67 6.89 -9.56
N ILE A 97 -11.86 5.88 -9.25
CA ILE A 97 -11.00 5.19 -10.21
C ILE A 97 -11.78 4.03 -10.82
N ASP A 98 -11.76 3.94 -12.14
CA ASP A 98 -12.49 2.90 -12.86
C ASP A 98 -12.03 1.48 -12.46
N GLY A 99 -12.96 0.53 -12.46
CA GLY A 99 -12.77 -0.83 -11.93
C GLY A 99 -13.00 -0.97 -10.42
N MET A 100 -13.17 0.13 -9.67
CA MET A 100 -13.55 0.09 -8.25
C MET A 100 -15.08 0.05 -8.07
N ASP A 101 -15.55 -0.78 -7.14
CA ASP A 101 -16.93 -0.76 -6.64
C ASP A 101 -16.97 -0.91 -5.11
N ASP A 102 -18.18 -0.92 -4.54
CA ASP A 102 -18.36 -1.04 -3.08
C ASP A 102 -17.85 -2.36 -2.51
N GLU A 103 -18.00 -3.46 -3.23
CA GLU A 103 -17.56 -4.77 -2.77
C GLU A 103 -16.04 -4.82 -2.73
N PHE A 104 -15.40 -4.42 -3.82
CA PHE A 104 -13.95 -4.33 -3.96
C PHE A 104 -13.38 -3.37 -2.90
N TYR A 105 -13.92 -2.16 -2.78
CA TYR A 105 -13.48 -1.20 -1.77
C TYR A 105 -13.53 -1.79 -0.36
N ASN A 106 -14.63 -2.46 -0.01
CA ASN A 106 -14.79 -3.05 1.32
C ASN A 106 -13.83 -4.23 1.57
N LYS A 107 -13.46 -4.98 0.53
CA LYS A 107 -12.45 -6.04 0.63
C LYS A 107 -11.05 -5.49 0.93
N ILE A 108 -10.67 -4.34 0.36
CA ILE A 108 -9.27 -3.89 0.40
C ILE A 108 -8.96 -2.77 1.39
N LYS A 109 -9.94 -1.97 1.83
CA LYS A 109 -9.71 -0.71 2.58
C LYS A 109 -8.86 -0.85 3.85
N ASP A 110 -8.83 -2.04 4.45
CA ASP A 110 -8.06 -2.31 5.67
C ASP A 110 -6.61 -2.76 5.38
N TYR A 111 -6.28 -3.05 4.12
CA TYR A 111 -5.00 -3.61 3.68
C TYR A 111 -4.19 -2.66 2.78
N VAL A 112 -4.80 -1.57 2.31
CA VAL A 112 -4.15 -0.55 1.48
C VAL A 112 -4.18 0.83 2.14
N THR A 113 -3.20 1.66 1.81
CA THR A 113 -3.11 3.04 2.29
C THR A 113 -2.69 3.97 1.16
N VAL A 114 -2.79 5.27 1.43
CA VAL A 114 -2.19 6.34 0.61
C VAL A 114 -1.11 7.11 1.39
N TYR A 115 -0.75 6.60 2.58
CA TYR A 115 0.16 7.24 3.53
C TYR A 115 1.28 6.31 4.04
N PRO A 116 2.55 6.76 4.12
CA PRO A 116 3.09 7.99 3.56
C PRO A 116 3.15 7.88 2.02
N ARG A 117 4.18 8.36 1.32
CA ARG A 117 4.23 8.25 -0.16
C ARG A 117 5.26 7.24 -0.68
N ASP A 118 5.98 6.59 0.21
CA ASP A 118 6.95 5.55 -0.16
C ASP A 118 6.33 4.14 -0.03
N LYS A 119 7.00 3.12 -0.58
CA LYS A 119 6.52 1.73 -0.59
C LYS A 119 6.82 0.93 0.68
N LYS A 120 7.37 1.53 1.75
CA LYS A 120 7.84 0.75 2.89
C LYS A 120 6.68 0.26 3.75
N ILE A 121 6.78 -1.01 4.14
CA ILE A 121 5.80 -1.71 4.97
C ILE A 121 6.42 -2.04 6.34
N ASN A 122 5.66 -1.78 7.40
CA ASN A 122 6.01 -2.14 8.76
C ASN A 122 5.70 -3.63 9.01
N PHE A 123 6.74 -4.45 8.94
CA PHE A 123 6.64 -5.89 9.19
C PHE A 123 6.43 -6.24 10.66
N SER A 124 6.43 -5.26 11.57
CA SER A 124 6.04 -5.46 12.97
C SER A 124 4.52 -5.58 13.15
N THR A 125 3.73 -4.98 12.25
CA THR A 125 2.28 -4.79 12.41
C THR A 125 1.46 -5.23 11.20
N ALA A 126 2.08 -5.43 10.03
CA ALA A 126 1.42 -5.90 8.81
C ALA A 126 0.65 -7.20 9.03
N SER A 127 -0.54 -7.31 8.46
CA SER A 127 -1.31 -8.55 8.49
C SER A 127 -0.61 -9.65 7.67
N ARG A 128 -0.98 -10.92 7.91
CA ARG A 128 -0.41 -12.06 7.17
C ARG A 128 -0.56 -11.90 5.65
N VAL A 129 -1.73 -11.45 5.18
CA VAL A 129 -2.00 -11.27 3.75
C VAL A 129 -1.16 -10.16 3.13
N VAL A 130 -0.94 -9.05 3.85
CA VAL A 130 -0.03 -7.97 3.39
C VAL A 130 1.42 -8.46 3.33
N LEU A 131 1.86 -9.23 4.33
CA LEU A 131 3.20 -9.84 4.31
C LEU A 131 3.37 -10.78 3.11
N MET A 132 2.41 -11.67 2.85
CA MET A 132 2.47 -12.59 1.70
C MET A 132 2.55 -11.83 0.38
N ALA A 133 1.74 -10.79 0.22
CA ALA A 133 1.78 -9.93 -0.97
C ALA A 133 3.14 -9.22 -1.14
N ALA A 134 3.71 -8.67 -0.06
CA ALA A 134 5.03 -8.06 -0.04
C ALA A 134 6.16 -9.05 -0.41
N ILE A 135 6.05 -10.28 0.10
CA ILE A 135 7.01 -11.36 -0.18
C ILE A 135 6.94 -11.78 -1.65
N LYS A 136 5.74 -11.99 -2.20
CA LYS A 136 5.55 -12.28 -3.63
C LYS A 136 6.07 -11.13 -4.51
N GLY A 137 5.82 -9.88 -4.12
CA GLY A 137 6.35 -8.71 -4.83
C GLY A 137 7.87 -8.62 -4.84
N SER A 138 8.52 -9.12 -3.78
CA SER A 138 9.98 -9.09 -3.64
C SER A 138 10.72 -10.01 -4.61
N SER A 139 10.00 -10.87 -5.36
CA SER A 139 10.57 -11.72 -6.40
C SER A 139 10.80 -11.01 -7.73
N VAL A 140 10.33 -9.77 -7.88
CA VAL A 140 10.54 -8.95 -9.07
C VAL A 140 11.32 -7.68 -8.74
N SER A 141 12.12 -7.20 -9.68
CA SER A 141 12.77 -5.89 -9.56
C SER A 141 11.72 -4.78 -9.67
N ALA A 142 11.91 -3.70 -8.92
CA ALA A 142 11.08 -2.51 -9.01
C ALA A 142 11.10 -1.85 -10.40
N VAL A 143 12.21 -1.98 -11.13
CA VAL A 143 12.40 -1.41 -12.47
C VAL A 143 12.25 -2.50 -13.52
N ALA A 144 11.34 -2.30 -14.47
CA ALA A 144 11.11 -3.21 -15.58
C ALA A 144 12.42 -3.52 -16.34
N GLY A 145 12.66 -4.80 -16.62
CA GLY A 145 13.87 -5.27 -17.32
C GLY A 145 15.16 -5.28 -16.49
N GLN A 146 15.11 -4.93 -15.20
CA GLN A 146 16.22 -5.13 -14.27
C GLN A 146 15.99 -6.38 -13.40
N GLY A 147 17.08 -6.98 -12.92
CA GLY A 147 17.04 -8.19 -12.09
C GLY A 147 17.06 -9.48 -12.91
N ASN A 148 17.37 -10.58 -12.23
CA ASN A 148 17.15 -11.90 -12.81
C ASN A 148 15.65 -12.22 -12.69
N PRO A 149 15.05 -12.96 -13.65
CA PRO A 149 13.80 -13.65 -13.37
C PRO A 149 14.11 -14.63 -12.23
N GLY A 150 13.84 -14.22 -10.99
CA GLY A 150 13.98 -15.09 -9.83
C GLY A 150 13.01 -16.25 -9.94
N GLU A 151 13.26 -17.32 -9.20
CA GLU A 151 12.24 -18.36 -9.06
C GLU A 151 10.94 -17.74 -8.52
N GLU A 152 9.81 -18.16 -9.09
CA GLU A 152 8.52 -17.70 -8.63
C GLU A 152 8.34 -18.12 -7.17
N VAL A 153 8.13 -17.14 -6.29
CA VAL A 153 7.80 -17.46 -4.90
C VAL A 153 6.38 -18.01 -4.90
N ASP A 154 6.21 -19.29 -4.59
CA ASP A 154 4.87 -19.87 -4.44
C ASP A 154 4.16 -19.41 -3.15
N ASP A 155 2.87 -19.72 -3.06
CA ASP A 155 2.04 -19.28 -1.94
C ASP A 155 2.41 -19.96 -0.61
N ASP A 156 2.97 -21.17 -0.66
CA ASP A 156 3.39 -21.93 0.51
C ASP A 156 4.65 -21.30 1.13
N MET A 157 5.65 -21.00 0.31
CA MET A 157 6.87 -20.29 0.70
C MET A 157 6.55 -18.89 1.23
N ALA A 158 5.69 -18.14 0.52
CA ALA A 158 5.24 -16.83 0.98
C ALA A 158 4.52 -16.92 2.34
N GLY A 159 3.68 -17.94 2.50
CA GLY A 159 2.97 -18.22 3.76
C GLY A 159 3.92 -18.53 4.91
N GLN A 160 4.88 -19.44 4.70
CA GLN A 160 5.86 -19.83 5.72
C GLN A 160 6.71 -18.64 6.17
N LEU A 161 7.16 -17.78 5.24
CA LEU A 161 7.98 -16.62 5.59
C LEU A 161 7.14 -15.55 6.30
N ALA A 162 5.89 -15.34 5.89
CA ALA A 162 4.96 -14.47 6.60
C ALA A 162 4.72 -14.97 8.03
N ASP A 163 4.53 -16.28 8.21
CA ASP A 163 4.35 -16.90 9.53
C ASP A 163 5.62 -16.81 10.38
N ALA A 164 6.80 -16.96 9.79
CA ALA A 164 8.08 -16.76 10.47
C ALA A 164 8.25 -15.32 10.97
N ILE A 165 7.88 -14.33 10.16
CA ILE A 165 7.86 -12.91 10.58
C ILE A 165 6.86 -12.70 11.72
N ILE A 166 5.65 -13.24 11.61
CA ILE A 166 4.62 -13.11 12.67
C ILE A 166 5.06 -13.78 13.96
N GLN A 167 5.70 -14.95 13.87
CA GLN A 167 6.23 -15.65 15.03
C GLN A 167 7.38 -14.86 15.66
N ALA A 168 8.28 -14.28 14.86
CA ALA A 168 9.37 -13.44 15.35
C ALA A 168 8.85 -12.22 16.15
N ARG A 169 7.69 -11.65 15.81
CA ARG A 169 7.08 -10.53 16.56
C ARG A 169 6.76 -10.87 18.02
N LYS A 170 6.59 -12.15 18.35
CA LYS A 170 6.27 -12.58 19.72
C LYS A 170 7.48 -12.41 20.66
N ASP A 171 8.68 -12.61 20.11
CA ASP A 171 9.94 -12.49 20.86
C ASP A 171 10.59 -11.12 20.67
N GLU A 172 10.48 -10.56 19.45
CA GLU A 172 11.02 -9.25 19.05
C GLU A 172 9.90 -8.42 18.41
N PRO A 173 9.15 -7.61 19.19
CA PRO A 173 7.97 -6.89 18.70
C PRO A 173 8.25 -5.90 17.57
N VAL A 174 9.50 -5.47 17.41
CA VAL A 174 9.94 -4.55 16.36
C VAL A 174 10.78 -5.30 15.34
N ILE A 175 10.21 -5.56 14.17
CA ILE A 175 10.88 -6.27 13.09
C ILE A 175 11.65 -5.27 12.23
N THR A 176 12.97 -5.26 12.40
CA THR A 176 13.89 -4.43 11.62
C THR A 176 14.28 -5.07 10.29
N GLN A 177 14.83 -4.30 9.36
CA GLN A 177 15.43 -4.84 8.14
C GLN A 177 16.51 -5.91 8.41
N LYS A 178 17.26 -5.77 9.51
CA LYS A 178 18.25 -6.78 9.92
C LYS A 178 17.56 -8.11 10.23
N LYS A 179 16.47 -8.07 11.01
CA LYS A 179 15.69 -9.26 11.36
C LYS A 179 15.07 -9.91 10.13
N VAL A 180 14.54 -9.11 9.19
CA VAL A 180 14.01 -9.60 7.91
C VAL A 180 15.09 -10.33 7.11
N ARG A 181 16.30 -9.77 7.02
CA ARG A 181 17.43 -10.42 6.33
C ARG A 181 17.84 -11.74 6.99
N GLU A 182 17.86 -11.78 8.32
CA GLU A 182 18.14 -13.01 9.08
C GLU A 182 17.12 -14.10 8.78
N LEU A 183 15.82 -13.79 8.86
CA LEU A 183 14.74 -14.74 8.54
C LEU A 183 14.81 -15.24 7.09
N ALA A 184 15.03 -14.34 6.13
CA ALA A 184 15.16 -14.72 4.72
C ALA A 184 16.34 -15.67 4.47
N ARG A 185 17.46 -15.46 5.17
CA ARG A 185 18.62 -16.35 5.09
C ARG A 185 18.34 -17.71 5.74
N ASP A 186 17.70 -17.72 6.91
CA ASP A 186 17.44 -18.95 7.66
C ASP A 186 16.42 -19.86 6.94
N MET A 187 15.60 -19.29 6.05
CA MET A 187 14.65 -20.00 5.19
C MET A 187 15.17 -20.29 3.77
N ASP A 188 16.45 -19.98 3.50
CA ASP A 188 17.10 -20.16 2.19
C ASP A 188 16.43 -19.41 1.02
N VAL A 189 15.76 -18.29 1.29
CA VAL A 189 15.11 -17.43 0.28
C VAL A 189 15.99 -16.20 -0.03
N SER A 190 17.28 -16.44 -0.22
CA SER A 190 18.28 -15.38 -0.39
C SER A 190 18.07 -14.54 -1.65
N GLU A 191 17.44 -15.10 -2.69
CA GLU A 191 17.20 -14.44 -3.98
C GLU A 191 16.27 -13.23 -3.85
N ILE A 192 15.24 -13.33 -3.00
CA ILE A 192 14.27 -12.25 -2.77
C ILE A 192 14.65 -11.32 -1.62
N SER A 193 15.73 -11.64 -0.89
CA SER A 193 16.15 -10.93 0.33
C SER A 193 16.37 -9.43 0.07
N ALA A 194 16.93 -9.07 -1.09
CA ALA A 194 17.14 -7.66 -1.45
C ALA A 194 15.82 -6.90 -1.62
N GLY A 195 14.85 -7.47 -2.36
CA GLY A 195 13.52 -6.88 -2.55
C GLY A 195 12.74 -6.78 -1.23
N LEU A 196 12.83 -7.84 -0.42
CA LEU A 196 12.11 -7.95 0.85
C LEU A 196 12.65 -6.98 1.91
N VAL A 197 13.97 -6.88 2.05
CA VAL A 197 14.60 -5.86 2.88
C VAL A 197 14.33 -4.46 2.32
N GLY A 198 14.28 -4.34 0.99
CA GLY A 198 13.93 -3.11 0.28
C GLY A 198 12.53 -2.58 0.60
N VAL A 199 11.54 -3.45 0.84
CA VAL A 199 10.18 -3.03 1.23
C VAL A 199 10.02 -2.91 2.75
N ALA A 200 10.77 -3.66 3.56
CA ALA A 200 10.67 -3.57 5.01
C ALA A 200 11.13 -2.22 5.58
N LEU A 201 10.47 -1.76 6.65
CA LEU A 201 10.86 -0.57 7.40
C LEU A 201 12.23 -0.75 8.07
N GLY A 202 13.13 0.23 7.90
CA GLY A 202 14.52 0.15 8.36
C GLY A 202 14.68 -0.21 9.85
N ASN A 203 14.10 0.62 10.71
CA ASN A 203 14.11 0.47 12.17
C ASN A 203 12.88 -0.26 12.72
N GLY A 204 11.94 -0.68 11.88
CA GLY A 204 10.68 -1.32 12.29
C GLY A 204 9.68 -0.41 13.01
N GLU A 205 9.96 0.89 13.17
CA GLU A 205 9.08 1.84 13.86
C GLU A 205 8.26 2.67 12.90
N SER A 206 6.93 2.55 12.98
CA SER A 206 6.03 3.42 12.21
C SER A 206 5.97 4.83 12.78
N GLU A 207 5.84 5.79 11.87
CA GLU A 207 5.63 7.19 12.17
C GLU A 207 4.22 7.68 11.83
N ILE A 208 3.37 6.84 11.21
CA ILE A 208 2.07 7.28 10.70
C ILE A 208 0.95 6.33 11.08
N PHE A 209 -0.10 6.89 11.69
CA PHE A 209 -1.17 6.12 12.30
C PHE A 209 -2.52 6.74 12.02
N THR A 210 -3.55 5.89 11.86
CA THR A 210 -4.94 6.32 11.91
C THR A 210 -5.49 6.14 13.32
N VAL A 211 -6.08 7.20 13.87
CA VAL A 211 -6.77 7.23 15.16
C VAL A 211 -8.26 7.42 14.91
N ARG A 212 -9.08 6.58 15.55
CA ARG A 212 -10.53 6.70 15.55
C ARG A 212 -11.01 7.06 16.95
N ALA A 213 -11.67 8.20 17.09
CA ALA A 213 -12.22 8.70 18.34
C ALA A 213 -13.75 8.70 18.29
N VAL A 214 -14.40 8.28 19.38
CA VAL A 214 -15.87 8.26 19.51
C VAL A 214 -16.27 9.13 20.70
N GLY A 215 -16.94 10.24 20.42
CA GLY A 215 -17.59 11.08 21.43
C GLY A 215 -19.05 10.67 21.62
N SER A 216 -19.53 10.66 22.85
CA SER A 216 -20.90 10.32 23.22
C SER A 216 -21.43 11.31 24.24
N LEU A 217 -22.63 11.87 24.02
CA LEU A 217 -23.26 12.85 24.91
C LEU A 217 -24.74 12.50 25.16
N GLY A 218 -25.15 12.41 26.43
CA GLY A 218 -26.50 12.05 26.88
C GLY A 218 -26.54 10.69 27.60
N GLU A 219 -27.56 10.46 28.44
CA GLU A 219 -27.70 9.23 29.25
C GLU A 219 -28.58 8.16 28.56
N GLU A 220 -29.85 8.47 28.26
CA GLU A 220 -30.79 7.49 27.72
C GLU A 220 -30.65 7.26 26.20
N THR A 221 -30.46 8.33 25.42
CA THR A 221 -30.27 8.29 23.96
C THR A 221 -29.05 9.11 23.55
N PRO A 222 -27.83 8.57 23.71
CA PRO A 222 -26.62 9.35 23.49
C PRO A 222 -26.44 9.73 22.01
N THR A 223 -26.16 11.02 21.78
CA THR A 223 -25.66 11.47 20.47
C THR A 223 -24.21 11.02 20.33
N LYS A 224 -23.91 10.33 19.23
CA LYS A 224 -22.55 9.89 18.91
C LYS A 224 -21.95 10.70 17.78
N ARG A 225 -20.67 11.00 17.92
CA ARG A 225 -19.83 11.66 16.91
C ARG A 225 -18.55 10.85 16.77
N ILE A 226 -18.15 10.55 15.54
CA ILE A 226 -16.99 9.71 15.28
C ILE A 226 -16.02 10.51 14.41
N ILE A 227 -14.78 10.63 14.87
CA ILE A 227 -13.70 11.27 14.11
C ILE A 227 -12.67 10.22 13.76
N GLU A 228 -12.23 10.25 12.51
CA GLU A 228 -11.07 9.49 12.04
C GLU A 228 -10.00 10.48 11.60
N ALA A 229 -8.79 10.32 12.13
CA ALA A 229 -7.66 11.21 11.86
C ALA A 229 -6.40 10.40 11.54
N VAL A 230 -5.69 10.81 10.51
CA VAL A 230 -4.34 10.32 10.21
C VAL A 230 -3.35 11.27 10.88
N ILE A 231 -2.51 10.72 11.74
CA ILE A 231 -1.50 11.45 12.50
C ILE A 231 -0.10 10.97 12.14
N LYS A 232 0.87 11.88 12.20
CA LYS A 232 2.28 11.60 11.96
C LYS A 232 3.13 12.00 13.16
N LYS A 233 3.88 11.05 13.72
CA LYS A 233 4.96 11.29 14.68
C LYS A 233 6.16 11.88 13.94
N SER A 234 6.64 13.03 14.37
CA SER A 234 7.89 13.62 13.86
C SER A 234 8.75 14.11 15.01
N ARG A 235 10.04 14.37 14.75
CA ARG A 235 10.96 14.91 15.74
C ARG A 235 11.38 16.32 15.34
N ARG A 236 11.10 17.30 16.20
CA ARG A 236 11.45 18.72 15.99
C ARG A 236 12.13 19.27 17.23
N ASN A 237 13.28 19.92 17.07
CA ASN A 237 14.04 20.49 18.19
C ASN A 237 14.27 19.48 19.34
N GLN A 238 14.64 18.25 18.99
CA GLN A 238 14.86 17.12 19.90
C GLN A 238 13.61 16.61 20.66
N GLN A 239 12.42 17.19 20.42
CA GLN A 239 11.15 16.74 21.00
C GLN A 239 10.34 15.93 20.00
N ASP A 240 9.60 14.94 20.51
CA ASP A 240 8.60 14.22 19.73
C ASP A 240 7.34 15.08 19.62
N VAL A 241 6.86 15.26 18.40
CA VAL A 241 5.63 15.98 18.10
C VAL A 241 4.72 15.13 17.24
N VAL A 242 3.42 15.38 17.33
CA VAL A 242 2.39 14.68 16.56
C VAL A 242 1.63 15.69 15.73
N ASP A 243 1.59 15.48 14.43
CA ASP A 243 0.89 16.32 13.47
C ASP A 243 -0.33 15.60 12.93
N PHE A 244 -1.41 16.35 12.70
CA PHE A 244 -2.54 15.85 11.91
C PHE A 244 -2.20 15.98 10.42
N VAL A 245 -2.25 14.85 9.71
CA VAL A 245 -2.11 14.80 8.25
C VAL A 245 -3.46 15.11 7.60
N THR A 246 -4.52 14.44 8.06
CA THR A 246 -5.91 14.68 7.66
C THR A 246 -6.86 14.20 8.75
N TRP A 247 -8.11 14.64 8.70
CA TRP A 247 -9.19 14.11 9.54
C TRP A 247 -10.55 14.28 8.87
N LYS A 248 -11.52 13.47 9.28
CA LYS A 248 -12.92 13.56 8.86
C LYS A 248 -13.86 13.15 9.99
N GLU A 249 -15.09 13.62 9.92
CA GLU A 249 -16.21 13.14 10.72
C GLU A 249 -16.95 12.04 9.94
N LEU A 250 -17.31 10.93 10.62
CA LEU A 250 -18.02 9.78 10.05
C LEU A 250 -19.50 9.77 10.45
#